data_AF-A0AAV4HVU8-F1
#
_entry.id   AF-A0AAV4HVU8-F1
#
_cell.length_a   1.000
_cell.length_b   1.000
_cell.length_c   1.000
_cell.angle_alpha   90.00
_cell.angle_beta   90.00
_cell.angle_gamma   90.00
#
_symmetry.space_group_name_H-M   'P 1'
#
loop_
_entity.id
_entity.type
_entity.pdbx_description
1 polymer ?
#
loop_
_entity_poly.entity_id
_entity_poly.type
_entity_poly.pdbx_seq_one_letter_code
_entity_poly.pdbx_strand_id
1 'polypeptide(L)'
;MAAPAPIPNLFEELYGDGNDFENDEFVEDAQLVLRGNNIELERGEITRAGFIKLNEMEADDNEGDTDDLWITLTGMGFNKSLLIDEACPFMLKVHTQDCYDPELRVITLENSKDKINAALCDFVISKGEACKVRGMKDLMLYQYVNDHRAIMVIDNKSKSRVKVELDCSKRRNLVSHTGSLVAAVTVPGQTSVVGHNILPLDDRAEFSVICEENILK
;
A
#
# COMPACT_ATOMS: atom_id res chain seq x y z
N MET A 1 29.95 -17.15 37.95
CA MET A 1 28.87 -16.82 36.98
C MET A 1 29.12 -15.41 36.50
N ALA A 2 29.58 -15.26 35.26
CA ALA A 2 29.87 -13.96 34.66
C ALA A 2 28.57 -13.32 34.16
N ALA A 3 28.42 -12.01 34.34
CA ALA A 3 27.33 -11.23 33.77
C ALA A 3 27.38 -11.28 32.24
N PRO A 4 26.23 -11.27 31.54
CA PRO A 4 26.22 -11.19 30.09
C PRO A 4 26.82 -9.85 29.63
N ALA A 5 27.64 -9.90 28.59
CA ALA A 5 28.21 -8.72 27.97
C ALA A 5 27.10 -7.82 27.39
N PRO A 6 27.27 -6.48 27.40
CA PRO A 6 26.32 -5.57 26.77
C PRO A 6 26.25 -5.86 25.27
N ILE A 7 25.03 -5.89 24.75
CA ILE A 7 24.74 -6.05 23.32
C ILE A 7 25.28 -4.79 22.62
N PRO A 8 26.13 -4.92 21.57
CA PRO A 8 26.60 -3.77 20.81
C PRO A 8 25.41 -3.00 20.24
N ASN A 9 25.49 -1.68 20.31
CA ASN A 9 24.48 -0.77 19.78
C ASN A 9 24.55 -0.82 18.24
N LEU A 10 23.91 -1.83 17.63
CA LEU A 10 23.85 -2.04 16.17
C LEU A 10 23.26 -0.83 15.40
N PHE A 11 22.64 0.11 16.11
CA PHE A 11 22.15 1.36 15.56
C PHE A 11 23.27 2.35 15.17
N GLU A 12 24.41 2.33 15.86
CA GLU A 12 25.55 3.22 15.56
C GLU A 12 26.51 2.61 14.52
N GLU A 13 26.55 1.28 14.35
CA GLU A 13 27.38 0.64 13.31
C GLU A 13 26.76 0.70 11.91
N LEU A 14 25.42 0.84 11.80
CA LEU A 14 24.73 0.92 10.51
C LEU A 14 24.55 2.36 10.00
N TYR A 15 24.69 3.35 10.87
CA TYR A 15 24.60 4.77 10.53
C TYR A 15 25.90 5.48 10.95
N GLY A 16 27.02 5.02 10.39
CA GLY A 16 28.26 5.77 10.41
C GLY A 16 28.11 7.06 9.61
N ASP A 17 28.62 8.15 10.18
CA ASP A 17 28.65 9.52 9.66
C ASP A 17 28.65 9.63 8.13
N GLY A 18 27.65 10.33 7.58
CA GLY A 18 27.85 11.11 6.36
C GLY A 18 27.29 10.59 5.03
N ASN A 19 26.06 10.06 4.99
CA ASN A 19 25.29 10.10 3.75
C ASN A 19 24.12 11.07 3.92
N ASP A 20 24.34 12.31 3.47
CA ASP A 20 23.28 13.26 3.18
C ASP A 20 22.29 12.60 2.20
N PHE A 21 21.01 12.68 2.55
CA PHE A 21 19.90 12.22 1.73
C PHE A 21 19.81 13.08 0.45
N GLU A 22 20.55 12.71 -0.60
CA GLU A 22 20.34 13.16 -1.99
C GLU A 22 19.53 12.13 -2.81
N ASN A 23 18.69 11.29 -2.17
CA ASN A 23 17.99 10.18 -2.83
C ASN A 23 16.52 10.44 -3.20
N ASP A 24 15.89 11.53 -2.75
CA ASP A 24 14.46 11.75 -3.01
C ASP A 24 14.17 12.05 -4.49
N GLU A 25 15.09 12.70 -5.22
CA GLU A 25 14.94 13.02 -6.65
C GLU A 25 15.03 11.75 -7.52
N PHE A 26 15.95 10.84 -7.20
CA PHE A 26 16.16 9.59 -7.95
C PHE A 26 15.04 8.55 -7.77
N VAL A 27 14.43 8.48 -6.58
CA VAL A 27 13.30 7.57 -6.32
C VAL A 27 12.05 7.99 -7.09
N GLU A 28 11.83 9.30 -7.23
CA GLU A 28 10.71 9.84 -8.00
C GLU A 28 10.90 9.56 -9.50
N ASP A 29 12.11 9.75 -10.02
CA ASP A 29 12.48 9.47 -11.42
C ASP A 29 12.35 7.98 -11.77
N ALA A 30 12.84 7.08 -10.92
CA ALA A 30 12.75 5.65 -11.19
C ALA A 30 11.30 5.13 -11.22
N GLN A 31 10.42 5.63 -10.33
CA GLN A 31 9.00 5.32 -10.38
C GLN A 31 8.30 5.91 -11.61
N LEU A 32 8.76 7.07 -12.08
CA LEU A 32 8.25 7.73 -13.28
C LEU A 32 8.64 6.96 -14.54
N VAL A 33 9.84 6.42 -14.61
CA VAL A 33 10.33 5.54 -15.70
C VAL A 33 9.49 4.25 -15.78
N LEU A 34 9.22 3.57 -14.66
CA LEU A 34 8.41 2.34 -14.67
C LEU A 34 6.97 2.60 -15.15
N ARG A 35 6.37 3.70 -14.68
CA ARG A 35 4.98 4.07 -15.01
C ARG A 35 4.84 4.64 -16.42
N GLY A 36 5.83 5.41 -16.88
CA GLY A 36 5.84 6.01 -18.21
C GLY A 36 6.06 5.00 -19.33
N ASN A 37 6.81 3.92 -19.06
CA ASN A 37 7.31 3.02 -20.10
C ASN A 37 6.62 1.64 -20.14
N ASN A 38 5.53 1.44 -19.39
CA ASN A 38 4.82 0.15 -19.30
C ASN A 38 5.78 -1.00 -18.99
N ILE A 39 6.55 -0.88 -17.91
CA ILE A 39 7.41 -1.97 -17.44
C ILE A 39 6.55 -2.92 -16.60
N GLU A 40 6.57 -4.20 -16.97
CA GLU A 40 5.70 -5.21 -16.37
C GLU A 40 6.20 -5.63 -14.98
N LEU A 41 5.35 -5.44 -13.98
CA LEU A 41 5.56 -5.85 -12.60
C LEU A 41 4.53 -6.92 -12.20
N GLU A 42 4.93 -7.86 -11.35
CA GLU A 42 4.04 -8.83 -10.71
C GLU A 42 4.34 -8.82 -9.21
N ARG A 43 3.34 -8.58 -8.35
CA ARG A 43 3.52 -8.57 -6.88
C ARG A 43 4.53 -7.55 -6.36
N GLY A 44 4.68 -6.43 -7.05
CA GLY A 44 5.70 -5.42 -6.73
C GLY A 44 7.12 -5.80 -7.16
N GLU A 45 7.31 -6.98 -7.76
CA GLU A 45 8.60 -7.43 -8.30
C GLU A 45 8.64 -7.20 -9.82
N ILE A 46 9.82 -6.88 -10.34
CA ILE A 46 10.01 -6.74 -11.79
C ILE A 46 9.94 -8.13 -12.45
N THR A 47 9.05 -8.28 -13.43
CA THR A 47 8.99 -9.53 -14.19
C THR A 47 10.23 -9.66 -15.08
N ARG A 48 10.54 -10.88 -15.52
CA ARG A 48 11.64 -11.10 -16.48
C ARG A 48 11.44 -10.29 -17.77
N ALA A 49 10.20 -10.17 -18.25
CA ALA A 49 9.87 -9.38 -19.43
C ALA A 49 10.05 -7.87 -19.18
N GLY A 50 9.60 -7.38 -18.02
CA GLY A 50 9.84 -6.01 -17.57
C GLY A 50 11.33 -5.67 -17.46
N PHE A 51 12.13 -6.58 -16.92
CA PHE A 51 13.58 -6.41 -16.80
C PHE A 51 14.28 -6.32 -18.16
N ILE A 52 13.96 -7.23 -19.09
CA ILE A 52 14.55 -7.21 -20.45
C ILE A 52 14.22 -5.88 -21.14
N LYS A 53 12.98 -5.43 -21.05
CA LYS A 53 12.54 -4.18 -21.65
C LYS A 53 13.23 -2.96 -21.03
N LEU A 54 13.38 -2.93 -19.71
CA LEU A 54 14.14 -1.86 -19.02
C LEU A 54 15.61 -1.84 -19.48
N ASN A 55 16.22 -3.03 -19.65
CA ASN A 55 17.59 -3.16 -20.11
C ASN A 55 17.78 -2.70 -21.58
N GLU A 56 16.82 -3.03 -22.46
CA GLU A 56 16.80 -2.57 -23.85
C GLU A 56 16.68 -1.04 -23.94
N MET A 57 15.83 -0.43 -23.10
CA MET A 57 15.66 1.02 -23.06
C MET A 57 16.93 1.75 -22.67
N GLU A 58 17.60 1.31 -21.60
CA GLU A 58 18.83 1.97 -21.16
C GLU A 58 19.98 1.78 -22.16
N ALA A 59 20.07 0.60 -22.78
CA ALA A 59 21.06 0.32 -23.81
C ALA A 59 20.85 1.18 -25.07
N ASP A 60 19.60 1.46 -25.44
CA ASP A 60 19.26 2.32 -26.57
C ASP A 60 19.52 3.81 -26.27
N ASP A 61 19.28 4.27 -25.04
CA ASP A 61 19.46 5.67 -24.64
C ASP A 61 20.92 6.05 -24.36
N ASN A 62 21.77 5.10 -23.97
CA ASN A 62 23.13 5.37 -23.48
C ASN A 62 24.27 4.73 -24.31
N GLU A 63 24.09 4.58 -25.63
CA GLU A 63 25.08 3.97 -26.54
C GLU A 63 25.57 2.57 -26.11
N GLY A 64 24.75 1.83 -25.35
CA GLY A 64 25.07 0.51 -24.82
C GLY A 64 25.79 0.49 -23.46
N ASP A 65 25.95 1.64 -22.79
CA ASP A 65 26.42 1.69 -21.40
C ASP A 65 25.27 1.38 -20.42
N THR A 66 25.46 0.33 -19.63
CA THR A 66 24.46 -0.20 -18.69
C THR A 66 24.71 0.21 -17.24
N ASP A 67 25.70 1.06 -16.97
CA ASP A 67 25.98 1.51 -15.60
C ASP A 67 24.83 2.34 -15.03
N ASP A 68 24.17 3.15 -15.85
CA ASP A 68 23.00 3.96 -15.47
C ASP A 68 21.74 3.10 -15.17
N LEU A 69 21.64 1.91 -15.79
CA LEU A 69 20.61 0.92 -15.42
C LEU A 69 20.77 0.48 -13.97
N TRP A 70 22.01 0.26 -13.52
CA TRP A 70 22.27 -0.16 -12.15
C TRP A 70 21.98 0.96 -11.16
N ILE A 71 22.17 2.22 -11.54
CA ILE A 71 21.76 3.38 -10.74
C ILE A 71 20.22 3.38 -10.58
N THR A 72 19.48 3.20 -11.68
CA THR A 72 18.01 3.11 -11.66
C THR A 72 17.52 1.93 -10.80
N LEU A 73 18.09 0.74 -10.97
CA LEU A 73 17.73 -0.45 -10.18
C LEU A 73 18.05 -0.27 -8.70
N THR A 74 19.19 0.34 -8.36
CA THR A 74 19.56 0.61 -6.97
C THR A 74 18.64 1.66 -6.35
N GLY A 75 18.28 2.72 -7.08
CA GLY A 75 17.29 3.71 -6.65
C GLY A 75 15.88 3.14 -6.46
N MET A 76 15.56 2.05 -7.18
CA MET A 76 14.33 1.27 -6.97
C MET A 76 14.41 0.29 -5.78
N GLY A 77 15.58 0.17 -5.14
CA GLY A 77 15.81 -0.78 -4.05
C GLY A 77 16.08 -2.21 -4.54
N PHE A 78 16.78 -2.39 -5.67
CA PHE A 78 17.28 -3.69 -6.14
C PHE A 78 18.81 -3.73 -6.11
N ASN A 79 19.38 -4.82 -5.60
CA ASN A 79 20.83 -5.04 -5.68
C ASN A 79 21.28 -5.63 -7.02
N LYS A 80 22.60 -5.80 -7.19
CA LYS A 80 23.24 -6.38 -8.39
C LYS A 80 22.80 -7.82 -8.69
N SER A 81 22.15 -8.52 -7.74
CA SER A 81 21.56 -9.85 -7.95
C SER A 81 20.08 -9.79 -8.35
N LEU A 82 19.54 -8.59 -8.60
CA LEU A 82 18.12 -8.31 -8.89
C LEU A 82 17.18 -8.75 -7.76
N LEU A 83 17.71 -8.80 -6.54
CA LEU A 83 16.90 -8.98 -5.35
C LEU A 83 16.56 -7.61 -4.79
N ILE A 84 15.33 -7.46 -4.31
CA ILE A 84 14.96 -6.29 -3.52
C ILE A 84 15.89 -6.21 -2.31
N ASP A 85 16.64 -5.12 -2.23
CA ASP A 85 17.59 -4.79 -1.19
C ASP A 85 17.32 -3.32 -0.87
N GLU A 86 17.04 -3.03 0.40
CA GLU A 86 16.56 -1.72 0.92
C GLU A 86 15.05 -1.41 0.83
N ALA A 87 14.22 -2.15 0.09
CA ALA A 87 12.76 -2.10 0.31
C ALA A 87 12.34 -3.15 1.34
N CYS A 88 12.35 -2.77 2.62
CA CYS A 88 12.14 -3.71 3.73
C CYS A 88 10.66 -3.74 4.17
N PRO A 89 9.87 -4.77 3.83
CA PRO A 89 8.71 -5.13 4.63
C PRO A 89 9.22 -5.45 6.05
N PHE A 90 9.00 -4.53 6.98
CA PHE A 90 9.44 -4.72 8.36
C PHE A 90 8.39 -5.50 9.15
N MET A 91 8.85 -6.51 9.89
CA MET A 91 8.03 -7.23 10.84
C MET A 91 8.29 -6.68 12.24
N LEU A 92 7.32 -5.96 12.80
CA LEU A 92 7.38 -5.49 14.18
C LEU A 92 7.04 -6.65 15.13
N LYS A 93 8.05 -7.25 15.75
CA LYS A 93 7.84 -8.22 16.86
C LYS A 93 7.89 -7.49 18.19
N VAL A 94 6.74 -7.38 18.84
CA VAL A 94 6.63 -6.77 20.18
C VAL A 94 6.79 -7.86 21.23
N HIS A 95 7.83 -7.75 22.07
CA HIS A 95 8.11 -8.67 23.17
C HIS A 95 7.89 -7.98 24.52
N THR A 96 7.41 -8.73 25.52
CA THR A 96 7.22 -8.26 26.90
C THR A 96 7.74 -9.32 27.87
N GLN A 97 8.40 -8.91 28.96
CA GLN A 97 9.01 -9.81 29.94
C GLN A 97 8.18 -10.00 31.21
N ASP A 98 7.35 -9.02 31.59
CA ASP A 98 6.62 -9.00 32.87
C ASP A 98 5.11 -8.74 32.70
N CYS A 99 4.52 -9.25 31.61
CA CYS A 99 3.09 -9.16 31.35
C CYS A 99 2.51 -10.56 31.11
N TYR A 100 1.63 -11.00 32.01
CA TYR A 100 1.03 -12.34 31.96
C TYR A 100 -0.05 -12.48 30.86
N ASP A 101 -0.55 -11.35 30.34
CA ASP A 101 -1.59 -11.29 29.30
C ASP A 101 -1.45 -10.00 28.48
N PRO A 102 -0.47 -9.93 27.55
CA PRO A 102 -0.27 -8.73 26.76
C PRO A 102 -1.35 -8.53 25.71
N GLU A 103 -1.97 -7.34 25.73
CA GLU A 103 -2.93 -6.93 24.72
C GLU A 103 -2.32 -5.84 23.83
N LEU A 104 -2.17 -6.14 22.53
CA LEU A 104 -1.80 -5.13 21.54
C LEU A 104 -3.04 -4.35 21.12
N ARG A 105 -3.12 -3.07 21.50
CA ARG A 105 -4.19 -2.17 21.09
C ARG A 105 -3.68 -1.17 20.06
N VAL A 106 -4.31 -1.14 18.89
CA VAL A 106 -4.10 -0.07 17.92
C VAL A 106 -4.86 1.16 18.41
N ILE A 107 -4.14 2.17 18.90
CA ILE A 107 -4.74 3.45 19.30
C ILE A 107 -4.81 4.33 18.05
N THR A 108 -6.02 4.70 17.65
CA THR A 108 -6.23 5.62 16.52
C THR A 108 -5.70 7.00 16.90
N LEU A 109 -5.06 7.72 15.96
CA LEU A 109 -4.81 9.15 16.09
C LEU A 109 -6.15 9.91 16.02
N GLU A 110 -6.89 9.93 17.13
CA GLU A 110 -8.21 10.57 17.26
C GLU A 110 -8.18 12.02 16.76
N ASN A 111 -7.15 12.79 17.11
CA ASN A 111 -6.99 14.20 16.75
C ASN A 111 -6.83 14.47 15.24
N SER A 112 -6.51 13.44 14.45
CA SER A 112 -6.27 13.56 13.01
C SER A 112 -7.12 12.61 12.18
N LYS A 113 -8.07 11.90 12.79
CA LYS A 113 -8.88 10.88 12.11
C LYS A 113 -9.58 11.41 10.87
N ASP A 114 -10.19 12.58 10.96
CA ASP A 114 -10.89 13.19 9.82
C ASP A 114 -9.94 13.59 8.70
N LYS A 115 -8.74 14.11 9.04
CA LYS A 115 -7.72 14.45 8.05
C LYS A 115 -7.15 13.21 7.36
N ILE A 116 -6.91 12.14 8.11
CA ILE A 116 -6.45 10.86 7.57
C ILE A 116 -7.51 10.26 6.65
N ASN A 117 -8.78 10.26 7.08
CA ASN A 117 -9.88 9.77 6.26
C ASN A 117 -10.07 10.59 4.99
N ALA A 118 -10.00 11.92 5.06
CA ALA A 118 -10.08 12.81 3.91
C ALA A 118 -8.94 12.53 2.92
N ALA A 119 -7.69 12.47 3.40
CA ALA A 119 -6.54 12.15 2.56
C ALA A 119 -6.66 10.77 1.91
N LEU A 120 -7.20 9.78 2.63
CA LEU A 120 -7.44 8.44 2.09
C LEU A 120 -8.53 8.46 1.01
N CYS A 121 -9.62 9.19 1.23
CA CYS A 121 -10.64 9.42 0.22
C CYS A 121 -10.05 10.06 -1.03
N ASP A 122 -9.31 11.16 -0.90
CA ASP A 122 -8.70 11.89 -2.02
C ASP A 122 -7.73 10.99 -2.81
N PHE A 123 -6.92 10.21 -2.10
CA PHE A 123 -6.01 9.24 -2.71
C PHE A 123 -6.77 8.20 -3.55
N VAL A 124 -7.79 7.54 -2.97
CA VAL A 124 -8.53 6.48 -3.68
C VAL A 124 -9.39 7.05 -4.80
N ILE A 125 -9.96 8.25 -4.65
CA ILE A 125 -10.72 8.91 -5.71
C ILE A 125 -9.83 9.28 -6.89
N SER A 126 -8.58 9.69 -6.63
CA SER A 126 -7.63 10.10 -7.67
C SER A 126 -6.90 8.94 -8.35
N LYS A 127 -6.67 7.82 -7.65
CA LYS A 127 -5.88 6.68 -8.14
C LYS A 127 -6.66 5.38 -8.33
N GLY A 128 -7.84 5.26 -7.75
CA GLY A 128 -8.66 4.06 -7.81
C GLY A 128 -9.57 3.99 -9.04
N GLU A 129 -10.04 2.79 -9.34
CA GLU A 129 -11.02 2.53 -10.39
C GLU A 129 -12.42 2.93 -9.94
N ALA A 130 -13.11 3.70 -10.78
CA ALA A 130 -14.44 4.21 -10.47
C ALA A 130 -15.55 3.31 -11.04
N CYS A 131 -16.43 2.84 -10.16
CA CYS A 131 -17.61 2.04 -10.48
C CYS A 131 -18.89 2.76 -10.06
N LYS A 132 -19.94 2.73 -10.88
CA LYS A 132 -21.25 3.27 -10.49
C LYS A 132 -21.96 2.29 -9.56
N VAL A 133 -22.46 2.78 -8.43
CA VAL A 133 -23.25 1.96 -7.50
C VAL A 133 -24.61 1.64 -8.13
N ARG A 134 -24.98 0.35 -8.14
CA ARG A 134 -26.28 -0.07 -8.67
C ARG A 134 -27.44 0.58 -7.90
N GLY A 135 -28.39 1.13 -8.66
CA GLY A 135 -29.61 1.73 -8.11
C GLY A 135 -29.54 3.23 -7.80
N MET A 136 -28.37 3.88 -7.86
CA MET A 136 -28.26 5.34 -7.66
C MET A 136 -27.10 5.96 -8.45
N LYS A 137 -27.44 6.80 -9.44
CA LYS A 137 -26.45 7.40 -10.36
C LYS A 137 -25.49 8.38 -9.69
N ASP A 138 -25.90 8.96 -8.57
CA ASP A 138 -25.13 9.96 -7.82
C ASP A 138 -24.17 9.32 -6.79
N LEU A 139 -24.10 7.99 -6.75
CA LEU A 139 -23.16 7.24 -5.93
C LEU A 139 -22.09 6.58 -6.80
N MET A 140 -20.83 6.83 -6.45
CA MET A 140 -19.66 6.22 -7.07
C MET A 140 -18.91 5.41 -6.01
N LEU A 141 -18.52 4.19 -6.36
CA LEU A 141 -17.59 3.36 -5.60
C LEU A 141 -16.23 3.44 -6.28
N TYR A 142 -15.23 3.94 -5.57
CA TYR A 142 -13.84 3.94 -6.00
C TYR A 142 -13.09 2.80 -5.33
N GLN A 143 -12.34 2.04 -6.11
CA GLN A 143 -11.59 0.87 -5.64
C GLN A 143 -10.12 1.02 -6.01
N TYR A 144 -9.26 1.14 -5.01
CA TYR A 144 -7.82 1.04 -5.19
C TYR A 144 -7.36 -0.32 -4.69
N VAL A 145 -6.85 -1.17 -5.58
CA VAL A 145 -6.41 -2.53 -5.25
C VAL A 145 -4.99 -2.74 -5.76
N ASN A 146 -4.13 -3.25 -4.90
CA ASN A 146 -2.81 -3.76 -5.25
C ASN A 146 -2.56 -5.10 -4.54
N ASP A 147 -1.34 -5.63 -4.63
CA ASP A 147 -1.00 -6.96 -4.12
C ASP A 147 -1.04 -7.09 -2.60
N HIS A 148 -1.11 -5.98 -1.87
CA HIS A 148 -1.03 -5.96 -0.41
C HIS A 148 -2.21 -5.26 0.28
N ARG A 149 -3.10 -4.61 -0.49
CA ARG A 149 -4.17 -3.79 0.05
C ARG A 149 -5.29 -3.56 -0.95
N ALA A 150 -6.50 -3.49 -0.43
CA ALA A 150 -7.64 -2.93 -1.15
C ALA A 150 -8.29 -1.84 -0.31
N ILE A 151 -8.58 -0.70 -0.92
CA ILE A 151 -9.29 0.41 -0.28
C ILE A 151 -10.49 0.79 -1.14
N MET A 152 -11.63 0.92 -0.49
CA MET A 152 -12.92 1.21 -1.11
C MET A 152 -13.49 2.47 -0.52
N VAL A 153 -13.82 3.42 -1.39
CA VAL A 153 -14.38 4.71 -1.01
C VAL A 153 -15.69 4.91 -1.74
N ILE A 154 -16.72 5.29 -0.99
CA ILE A 154 -18.02 5.64 -1.54
C ILE A 154 -18.11 7.16 -1.60
N ASP A 155 -18.28 7.70 -2.79
CA ASP A 155 -18.49 9.12 -3.04
C ASP A 155 -19.97 9.39 -3.33
N ASN A 156 -20.60 10.22 -2.49
CA ASN A 156 -22.00 10.57 -2.61
C ASN A 156 -22.15 12.00 -3.12
N LYS A 157 -22.44 12.12 -4.42
CA LYS A 157 -22.65 13.41 -5.09
C LYS A 157 -24.06 13.97 -4.88
N SER A 158 -24.96 13.18 -4.31
CA SER A 158 -26.32 13.62 -4.01
C SER A 158 -26.35 14.53 -2.77
N LYS A 159 -27.46 15.23 -2.58
CA LYS A 159 -27.68 16.06 -1.37
C LYS A 159 -28.17 15.24 -0.18
N SER A 160 -28.65 14.02 -0.40
CA SER A 160 -29.22 13.16 0.64
C SER A 160 -28.17 12.22 1.21
N ARG A 161 -28.25 11.96 2.51
CA ARG A 161 -27.50 10.88 3.16
C ARG A 161 -27.97 9.53 2.62
N VAL A 162 -27.04 8.65 2.27
CA VAL A 162 -27.34 7.29 1.80
C VAL A 162 -26.63 6.28 2.69
N LYS A 163 -27.23 5.10 2.87
CA LYS A 163 -26.61 3.97 3.55
C LYS A 163 -26.33 2.88 2.51
N VAL A 164 -25.07 2.44 2.44
CA VAL A 164 -24.59 1.47 1.47
C VAL A 164 -23.96 0.32 2.24
N GLU A 165 -24.33 -0.90 1.89
CA GLU A 165 -23.64 -2.11 2.31
C GLU A 165 -22.58 -2.47 1.28
N LEU A 166 -21.37 -2.77 1.76
CA LEU A 166 -20.29 -3.35 0.99
C LEU A 166 -20.02 -4.76 1.50
N ASP A 167 -20.04 -5.74 0.61
CA ASP A 167 -19.75 -7.15 0.89
C ASP A 167 -18.48 -7.59 0.16
N CYS A 168 -17.43 -7.83 0.93
CA CYS A 168 -16.13 -8.36 0.49
C CYS A 168 -15.90 -9.81 0.94
N SER A 169 -16.93 -10.51 1.42
CA SER A 169 -16.81 -11.83 2.05
C SER A 169 -16.62 -12.99 1.05
N LYS A 170 -16.75 -12.73 -0.25
CA LYS A 170 -16.61 -13.74 -1.31
C LYS A 170 -15.21 -14.34 -1.41
N ARG A 171 -14.20 -13.62 -0.94
CA ARG A 171 -12.80 -14.06 -0.95
C ARG A 171 -12.37 -14.43 0.47
N ARG A 172 -11.43 -15.36 0.55
CA ARG A 172 -10.78 -15.75 1.81
C ARG A 172 -9.51 -14.91 1.98
N ASN A 173 -8.86 -15.03 3.14
CA ASN A 173 -7.61 -14.34 3.43
C ASN A 173 -7.72 -12.80 3.51
N LEU A 174 -8.87 -12.26 3.93
CA LEU A 174 -9.07 -10.82 4.04
C LEU A 174 -9.38 -10.40 5.48
N VAL A 175 -8.82 -9.28 5.90
CA VAL A 175 -9.20 -8.58 7.13
C VAL A 175 -9.53 -7.13 6.81
N SER A 176 -10.60 -6.60 7.40
CA SER A 176 -10.93 -5.18 7.27
C SER A 176 -10.86 -4.44 8.59
N HIS A 177 -10.50 -3.15 8.51
CA HIS A 177 -10.52 -2.22 9.63
C HIS A 177 -11.89 -2.10 10.34
N THR A 178 -12.99 -2.48 9.68
CA THR A 178 -14.34 -2.49 10.27
C THR A 178 -14.60 -3.71 11.17
N GLY A 179 -13.70 -4.69 11.19
CA GLY A 179 -13.87 -5.97 11.90
C GLY A 179 -14.81 -6.96 11.21
N SER A 180 -15.41 -6.60 10.08
CA SER A 180 -16.31 -7.46 9.29
C SER A 180 -16.05 -7.23 7.80
N LEU A 181 -16.11 -8.28 6.97
CA LEU A 181 -16.05 -8.15 5.51
C LEU A 181 -17.39 -7.72 4.89
N VAL A 182 -18.46 -7.65 5.68
CA VAL A 182 -19.74 -7.05 5.30
C VAL A 182 -19.95 -5.83 6.19
N ALA A 183 -19.93 -4.64 5.60
CA ALA A 183 -20.03 -3.38 6.35
C ALA A 183 -21.10 -2.46 5.78
N ALA A 184 -21.96 -1.94 6.65
CA ALA A 184 -22.94 -0.93 6.31
C ALA A 184 -22.41 0.46 6.65
N VAL A 185 -22.23 1.29 5.63
CA VAL A 185 -21.58 2.59 5.70
C VAL A 185 -22.59 3.68 5.40
N THR A 186 -22.62 4.70 6.23
CA THR A 186 -23.52 5.85 6.04
C THR A 186 -22.72 7.00 5.45
N VAL A 187 -23.11 7.43 4.25
CA VAL A 187 -22.40 8.46 3.49
C VAL A 187 -23.27 9.73 3.44
N PRO A 188 -22.89 10.80 4.15
CA PRO A 188 -23.58 12.09 4.04
C PRO A 188 -23.62 12.60 2.59
N GLY A 189 -24.58 13.47 2.31
CA GLY A 189 -24.66 14.10 0.98
C GLY A 189 -23.44 14.98 0.72
N GLN A 190 -22.96 14.97 -0.52
CA GLN A 190 -21.79 15.75 -0.97
C GLN A 190 -20.51 15.43 -0.20
N THR A 191 -20.34 14.17 0.22
CA THR A 191 -19.15 13.70 0.93
C THR A 191 -18.70 12.35 0.42
N SER A 192 -17.45 12.00 0.73
CA SER A 192 -16.88 10.68 0.44
C SER A 192 -16.45 10.02 1.75
N VAL A 193 -16.68 8.72 1.86
CA VAL A 193 -16.37 7.94 3.07
C VAL A 193 -15.65 6.65 2.69
N VAL A 194 -14.62 6.32 3.46
CA VAL A 194 -13.93 5.03 3.39
C VAL A 194 -14.89 3.94 3.86
N GLY A 195 -15.25 3.03 2.96
CA GLY A 195 -16.10 1.90 3.30
C GLY A 195 -15.30 0.70 3.81
N HIS A 196 -14.22 0.37 3.11
CA HIS A 196 -13.29 -0.69 3.49
C HIS A 196 -11.85 -0.25 3.27
N ASN A 197 -11.01 -0.49 4.27
CA ASN A 197 -9.57 -0.69 4.12
C ASN A 197 -9.32 -2.16 4.46
N ILE A 198 -8.81 -2.92 3.49
CA ILE A 198 -8.65 -4.38 3.53
C ILE A 198 -7.19 -4.71 3.32
N LEU A 199 -6.69 -5.62 4.16
CA LEU A 199 -5.37 -6.21 4.11
C LEU A 199 -5.48 -7.73 4.00
N PRO A 200 -4.45 -8.44 3.51
CA PRO A 200 -4.37 -9.88 3.63
C PRO A 200 -4.32 -10.29 5.11
N LEU A 201 -4.99 -11.39 5.45
CA LEU A 201 -4.90 -11.97 6.80
C LEU A 201 -3.57 -12.74 6.98
N ASP A 202 -3.14 -13.41 5.92
CA ASP A 202 -1.88 -14.13 5.73
C ASP A 202 -1.21 -13.55 4.47
N ASP A 203 -0.06 -12.93 4.65
CA ASP A 203 0.72 -12.24 3.62
C ASP A 203 1.37 -13.19 2.60
N ARG A 204 1.43 -14.49 2.91
CA ARG A 204 1.98 -15.53 2.03
C ARG A 204 0.94 -16.15 1.11
N ALA A 205 -0.34 -15.95 1.41
CA ALA A 205 -1.45 -16.46 0.63
C ALA A 205 -1.91 -15.45 -0.43
N GLU A 206 -2.63 -15.93 -1.45
CA GLU A 206 -3.18 -15.08 -2.50
C GLU A 206 -4.06 -13.97 -1.90
N PHE A 207 -3.85 -12.74 -2.39
CA PHE A 207 -4.67 -11.58 -2.05
C PHE A 207 -5.51 -11.19 -3.28
N SER A 208 -6.83 -11.36 -3.17
CA SER A 208 -7.77 -10.85 -4.16
C SER A 208 -9.05 -10.41 -3.49
N VAL A 209 -9.67 -9.35 -4.01
CA VAL A 209 -10.86 -8.74 -3.41
C VAL A 209 -11.96 -8.63 -4.46
N ILE A 210 -13.18 -8.98 -4.07
CA ILE A 210 -14.40 -8.74 -4.84
C ILE A 210 -15.35 -8.03 -3.90
N CYS A 211 -15.78 -6.83 -4.27
CA CYS A 211 -16.79 -6.07 -3.53
C CYS A 211 -18.12 -6.10 -4.25
N GLU A 212 -19.19 -6.38 -3.50
CA GLU A 212 -20.55 -6.12 -3.95
C GLU A 212 -21.20 -5.03 -3.12
N GLU A 213 -21.79 -4.07 -3.82
CA GLU A 213 -22.42 -2.90 -3.25
C GLU A 213 -23.96 -3.00 -3.32
N ASN A 214 -24.62 -2.72 -2.20
CA ASN A 214 -26.09 -2.67 -2.11
C ASN A 214 -26.55 -1.42 -1.35
N ILE A 215 -27.52 -0.70 -1.91
CA ILE A 215 -28.14 0.44 -1.22
C ILE A 215 -29.15 -0.09 -0.20
N LEU A 216 -28.95 0.26 1.07
CA LEU A 216 -29.87 -0.07 2.15
C LEU A 216 -30.98 0.97 2.22
N LYS A 217 -32.23 0.50 2.27
CA LYS A 217 -33.44 1.33 2.38
C LYS A 217 -33.75 1.68 3.83
#